data_AF-A0A2H6AM03-F1
#
_entry.id   AF-A0A2H6AM03-F1
#
_cell.length_a   1.000
_cell.length_b   1.000
_cell.length_c   1.000
_cell.angle_alpha   90.00
_cell.angle_beta   90.00
_cell.angle_gamma   90.00
#
_symmetry.space_group_name_H-M   'P 1'
#
loop_
_entity.id
_entity.type
_entity.pdbx_description
1 polymer ?
#
loop_
_entity_poly.entity_id
_entity_poly.type
_entity_poly.pdbx_seq_one_letter_code
_entity_poly.pdbx_strand_id
1 'polypeptide(L)'
;MKELVLLGLNLFLLVLFVSLIRKKNLLAYLCGGRWWLTWLSVGVITFMDEFTSIFYAPSEAHRFIGNKAIFFIIFTSIFIRFSTTRMVEIAEILEKNGIKGGGVYSFSYLVLGPKISFIAVASIIVDYILTACISSVSAVANGTTFISLPPFIETLLPFAIIWFIAGLNILGIRENARFTFSVFIVAIFIVLNLITLGFFHFTPQNLEVIKASFDNVYRDLTEDNLFHAMYTVAAGVGSCILAY
;
A
#
# COMPACT_ATOMS: atom_id res chain seq x y z
N MET A 1 -14.51 -22.37 18.87
CA MET A 1 -14.64 -22.17 17.41
C MET A 1 -13.57 -21.25 16.85
N LYS A 2 -13.42 -20.01 17.35
CA LYS A 2 -12.35 -19.06 16.95
C LYS A 2 -10.95 -19.68 16.88
N GLU A 3 -10.51 -20.35 17.95
CA GLU A 3 -9.18 -20.94 18.03
C GLU A 3 -8.95 -22.03 16.97
N LEU A 4 -9.96 -22.85 16.68
CA LEU A 4 -9.90 -23.86 15.63
C LEU A 4 -9.77 -23.23 14.23
N VAL A 5 -10.50 -22.14 13.97
CA VAL A 5 -10.42 -21.42 12.69
C VAL A 5 -9.04 -20.76 12.53
N LEU A 6 -8.52 -20.12 13.57
CA LEU A 6 -7.18 -19.54 13.55
C LEU A 6 -6.11 -20.61 13.37
N LEU A 7 -6.21 -21.73 14.08
CA LEU A 7 -5.27 -22.83 13.95
C LEU A 7 -5.33 -23.43 12.53
N GLY A 8 -6.52 -23.64 11.98
CA GLY A 8 -6.70 -24.10 10.60
C GLY A 8 -6.11 -23.14 9.57
N LEU A 9 -6.37 -21.83 9.71
CA LEU A 9 -5.81 -20.78 8.86
C LEU A 9 -4.27 -20.78 8.92
N ASN A 10 -3.69 -20.77 10.12
CA ASN A 10 -2.24 -20.72 10.29
C ASN A 10 -1.54 -21.99 9.77
N LEU A 11 -2.13 -23.17 9.98
CA LEU A 11 -1.63 -24.42 9.40
C LEU A 11 -1.70 -24.40 7.88
N PHE A 12 -2.81 -23.91 7.31
CA PHE A 12 -2.95 -23.76 5.87
C PHE A 12 -1.89 -22.82 5.29
N LEU A 13 -1.70 -21.63 5.89
CA LEU A 13 -0.69 -20.67 5.45
C LEU A 13 0.73 -21.25 5.58
N LEU A 14 1.01 -21.97 6.67
CA LEU A 14 2.31 -22.61 6.88
C LEU A 14 2.59 -23.64 5.79
N VAL A 15 1.65 -24.55 5.52
CA VAL A 15 1.79 -25.56 4.47
C VAL A 15 1.94 -24.91 3.09
N LEU A 16 1.13 -23.87 2.80
CA LEU A 16 1.19 -23.13 1.54
C LEU A 16 2.57 -22.50 1.34
N PHE A 17 3.07 -21.73 2.29
CA PHE A 17 4.34 -21.01 2.14
C PHE A 17 5.55 -21.94 2.19
N VAL A 18 5.53 -23.00 3.01
CA VAL A 18 6.58 -24.04 2.98
C VAL A 18 6.60 -24.73 1.61
N SER A 19 5.44 -25.02 1.01
CA SER A 19 5.34 -25.58 -0.33
C SER A 19 5.89 -24.62 -1.40
N LEU A 20 5.58 -23.33 -1.29
CA LEU A 20 6.07 -22.30 -2.21
C LEU A 20 7.59 -22.12 -2.12
N ILE A 21 8.16 -21.93 -0.92
CA ILE A 21 9.60 -21.70 -0.73
C ILE A 21 10.44 -22.86 -1.29
N ARG A 22 9.90 -24.09 -1.29
CA ARG A 22 10.58 -25.27 -1.86
C ARG A 22 10.63 -25.27 -3.39
N LYS A 23 9.82 -24.47 -4.08
CA LYS A 23 9.84 -24.39 -5.54
C LYS A 23 11.08 -23.66 -6.03
N LYS A 24 11.89 -24.36 -6.83
CA LYS A 24 13.03 -23.74 -7.52
C LYS A 24 12.53 -22.66 -8.47
N ASN A 25 13.30 -21.58 -8.59
CA ASN A 25 13.02 -20.46 -9.48
C ASN A 25 11.67 -19.77 -9.25
N LEU A 26 11.10 -19.86 -8.05
CA LEU A 26 9.80 -19.25 -7.74
C LEU A 26 9.82 -17.72 -7.91
N LEU A 27 10.87 -17.07 -7.42
CA LEU A 27 10.97 -15.60 -7.39
C LEU A 27 11.84 -15.04 -8.52
N ALA A 28 12.90 -15.76 -8.87
CA ALA A 28 13.82 -15.34 -9.93
C ALA A 28 14.42 -16.55 -10.63
N TYR A 29 14.72 -16.38 -11.92
CA TYR A 29 15.34 -17.40 -12.76
C TYR A 29 16.46 -16.77 -13.61
N LEU A 30 17.44 -17.59 -13.99
CA LEU A 30 18.54 -17.16 -14.84
C LEU A 30 18.21 -17.50 -16.31
N CYS A 31 18.21 -16.50 -17.18
CA CYS A 31 18.01 -16.67 -18.62
C CYS A 31 18.91 -15.72 -19.40
N GLY A 32 19.69 -16.23 -20.35
CA GLY A 32 20.61 -15.43 -21.17
C GLY A 32 21.70 -14.72 -20.36
N GLY A 33 22.20 -15.35 -19.29
CA GLY A 33 23.22 -14.77 -18.40
C GLY A 33 22.71 -13.65 -17.48
N ARG A 34 21.39 -13.37 -17.48
CA ARG A 34 20.77 -12.35 -16.62
C ARG A 34 19.74 -12.97 -15.69
N TRP A 35 19.62 -12.40 -14.49
CA TRP A 35 18.55 -12.73 -13.57
C TRP A 35 17.27 -12.01 -13.97
N TRP A 36 16.19 -12.76 -14.08
CA TRP A 36 14.85 -12.28 -14.35
C TRP A 36 13.98 -12.55 -13.14
N LEU A 37 13.11 -11.60 -12.80
CA LEU A 37 12.06 -11.81 -11.82
C LEU A 37 10.90 -12.58 -12.44
N THR A 38 10.29 -13.46 -11.67
CA THR A 38 9.02 -14.07 -12.06
C THR A 38 7.88 -13.08 -11.88
N TRP A 39 6.75 -13.35 -12.54
CA TRP A 39 5.53 -12.58 -12.35
C TRP A 39 5.09 -12.52 -10.88
N LEU A 40 5.23 -13.62 -10.14
CA LEU A 40 4.93 -13.65 -8.70
C LEU A 40 5.83 -12.68 -7.92
N SER A 41 7.13 -12.64 -8.21
CA SER A 41 8.03 -11.72 -7.53
C SER A 41 7.71 -10.27 -7.83
N VAL A 42 7.42 -9.94 -9.09
CA VAL A 42 7.01 -8.59 -9.47
C VAL A 42 5.72 -8.23 -8.73
N GLY A 43 4.71 -9.10 -8.78
CA GLY A 43 3.43 -8.89 -8.10
C GLY A 43 3.54 -8.73 -6.59
N VAL A 44 4.41 -9.50 -5.93
CA VAL A 44 4.66 -9.36 -4.48
C VAL A 44 5.35 -8.04 -4.17
N ILE A 45 6.35 -7.63 -4.96
CA ILE A 45 7.06 -6.36 -4.72
C ILE A 45 6.08 -5.18 -4.91
N THR A 46 5.31 -5.16 -5.99
CA THR A 46 4.32 -4.11 -6.23
C THR A 46 3.20 -4.12 -5.20
N PHE A 47 2.73 -5.31 -4.79
CA PHE A 47 1.74 -5.41 -3.71
C PHE A 47 2.31 -4.88 -2.40
N MET A 48 3.55 -5.20 -2.05
CA MET A 48 4.16 -4.71 -0.81
C MET A 48 4.30 -3.19 -0.77
N ASP A 49 4.55 -2.56 -1.92
CA ASP A 49 4.58 -1.09 -2.05
C ASP A 49 3.23 -0.49 -1.60
N GLU A 50 2.13 -0.92 -2.22
CA GLU A 50 0.76 -0.48 -1.87
C GLU A 50 0.34 -0.91 -0.45
N PHE A 51 0.75 -2.11 -0.01
CA PHE A 51 0.29 -2.72 1.22
C PHE A 51 0.83 -2.04 2.48
N THR A 52 2.01 -1.41 2.41
CA THR A 52 2.62 -0.74 3.57
C THR A 52 1.75 0.39 4.12
N SER A 53 0.98 1.07 3.27
CA SER A 53 0.13 2.20 3.62
C SER A 53 -0.97 1.86 4.63
N ILE A 54 -1.44 0.61 4.66
CA ILE A 54 -2.52 0.17 5.56
C ILE A 54 -2.11 0.33 7.05
N PHE A 55 -0.80 0.33 7.34
CA PHE A 55 -0.28 0.42 8.71
C PHE A 55 -0.18 1.85 9.27
N TYR A 56 -0.37 2.88 8.46
CA TYR A 56 -0.33 4.28 8.93
C TYR A 56 -1.43 5.16 8.34
N ALA A 57 -1.79 4.98 7.08
CA ALA A 57 -2.74 5.86 6.40
C ALA A 57 -4.14 5.87 7.04
N PRO A 58 -4.72 4.73 7.47
CA PRO A 58 -6.02 4.75 8.15
C PRO A 58 -6.00 5.53 9.48
N SER A 59 -4.91 5.42 10.25
CA SER A 59 -4.79 6.17 11.51
C SER A 59 -4.57 7.66 11.29
N GLU A 60 -3.79 8.05 10.29
CA GLU A 60 -3.63 9.47 9.94
C GLU A 60 -4.95 10.04 9.40
N ALA A 61 -5.65 9.32 8.52
CA ALA A 61 -6.97 9.72 8.05
C ALA A 61 -7.95 9.92 9.22
N HIS A 62 -7.99 8.98 10.17
CA HIS A 62 -8.84 9.12 11.36
C HIS A 62 -8.47 10.35 12.21
N ARG A 63 -7.19 10.70 12.34
CA ARG A 63 -6.77 11.92 13.05
C ARG A 63 -7.26 13.20 12.37
N PHE A 64 -7.31 13.24 11.04
CA PHE A 64 -7.73 14.43 10.30
C PHE A 64 -9.25 14.57 10.15
N ILE A 65 -9.97 13.49 9.83
CA ILE A 65 -11.41 13.53 9.50
C ILE A 65 -12.28 12.72 10.48
N GLY A 66 -11.70 12.17 11.54
CA GLY A 66 -12.40 11.39 12.55
C GLY A 66 -13.00 10.11 11.98
N ASN A 67 -14.16 9.71 12.53
CA ASN A 67 -14.84 8.48 12.12
C ASN A 67 -15.28 8.49 10.65
N LYS A 68 -15.39 9.67 10.00
CA LYS A 68 -15.70 9.79 8.57
C LYS A 68 -14.67 9.07 7.69
N ALA A 69 -13.47 8.83 8.20
CA ALA A 69 -12.44 8.02 7.54
C ALA A 69 -12.95 6.63 7.14
N ILE A 70 -13.85 6.01 7.91
CA ILE A 70 -14.39 4.68 7.57
C ILE A 70 -15.13 4.74 6.23
N PHE A 71 -16.04 5.73 6.07
CA PHE A 71 -16.74 5.95 4.81
C PHE A 71 -15.76 6.26 3.68
N PHE A 72 -14.84 7.22 3.89
CA PHE A 72 -13.95 7.67 2.82
C PHE A 72 -12.90 6.62 2.42
N ILE A 73 -12.45 5.75 3.33
CA ILE A 73 -11.61 4.60 2.98
C ILE A 73 -12.35 3.68 2.02
N ILE A 74 -13.62 3.35 2.28
CA ILE A 74 -14.44 2.50 1.40
C ILE A 74 -14.69 3.20 0.07
N PHE A 75 -15.11 4.46 0.10
CA PHE A 75 -15.41 5.26 -1.10
C PHE A 75 -14.17 5.40 -1.99
N THR A 76 -13.04 5.82 -1.42
CA THR A 76 -11.78 6.00 -2.15
C THR A 76 -11.27 4.67 -2.70
N SER A 77 -11.46 3.53 -2.00
CA SER A 77 -11.15 2.19 -2.54
C SER A 77 -11.85 1.93 -3.87
N ILE A 78 -13.16 2.18 -3.91
CA ILE A 78 -13.99 1.95 -5.09
C ILE A 78 -13.58 2.93 -6.20
N PHE A 79 -13.34 4.19 -5.85
CA PHE A 79 -12.92 5.23 -6.78
C PHE A 79 -11.55 4.91 -7.42
N ILE A 80 -10.55 4.53 -6.62
CA ILE A 80 -9.23 4.14 -7.12
C ILE A 80 -9.34 2.89 -7.98
N ARG A 81 -10.06 1.86 -7.52
CA ARG A 81 -10.26 0.63 -8.31
C ARG A 81 -10.91 0.90 -9.65
N PHE A 82 -11.91 1.79 -9.69
CA PHE A 82 -12.51 2.23 -10.95
C PHE A 82 -11.50 2.99 -11.82
N SER A 83 -10.73 3.91 -11.23
CA SER A 83 -9.74 4.72 -11.95
C SER A 83 -8.61 3.86 -12.55
N THR A 84 -8.17 2.82 -11.82
CA THR A 84 -7.15 1.87 -12.28
C THR A 84 -7.59 1.08 -13.52
N THR A 85 -8.89 1.00 -13.83
CA THR A 85 -9.34 0.40 -15.11
C THR A 85 -8.77 1.14 -16.33
N ARG A 86 -8.49 2.45 -16.21
CA ARG A 86 -7.86 3.25 -17.26
C ARG A 86 -6.41 2.85 -17.53
N MET A 87 -5.74 2.19 -16.58
CA MET A 87 -4.36 1.74 -16.76
C MET A 87 -4.26 0.65 -17.82
N VAL A 88 -5.31 -0.14 -18.04
CA VAL A 88 -5.37 -1.14 -19.12
C VAL A 88 -5.39 -0.46 -20.49
N GLU A 89 -6.19 0.59 -20.63
CA GLU A 89 -6.27 1.40 -21.85
C GLU A 89 -4.93 2.09 -22.14
N ILE A 90 -4.29 2.66 -21.11
CA ILE A 90 -2.94 3.24 -21.20
C ILE A 90 -1.92 2.19 -21.67
N ALA A 91 -1.95 0.99 -21.11
CA ALA A 91 -1.05 -0.10 -21.51
C ALA A 91 -1.26 -0.49 -22.98
N GLU A 92 -2.51 -0.62 -23.43
CA GLU A 92 -2.85 -0.93 -24.83
C GLU A 92 -2.32 0.15 -25.79
N ILE A 93 -2.51 1.44 -25.44
CA ILE A 93 -2.02 2.56 -26.26
C ILE A 93 -0.49 2.52 -26.37
N LEU A 94 0.22 2.28 -25.26
CA LEU A 94 1.68 2.20 -25.26
C LEU A 94 2.17 1.03 -26.13
N GLU A 95 1.55 -0.14 -26.00
CA GLU A 95 1.91 -1.32 -26.80
C GLU A 95 1.71 -1.10 -28.31
N LYS A 96 0.59 -0.48 -28.72
CA LYS A 96 0.33 -0.14 -30.13
C LYS A 96 1.38 0.80 -30.71
N ASN A 97 1.97 1.65 -29.89
CA ASN A 97 3.04 2.57 -30.29
C ASN A 97 4.45 1.95 -30.15
N GLY A 98 4.54 0.65 -29.86
CA GLY A 98 5.82 -0.04 -29.70
C GLY A 98 6.59 0.36 -28.43
N ILE A 99 5.94 1.04 -27.49
CA ILE A 99 6.55 1.53 -26.25
C ILE A 99 6.30 0.51 -25.15
N LYS A 100 7.36 -0.11 -24.63
CA LYS A 100 7.28 -1.06 -23.53
C LYS A 100 7.93 -0.46 -22.29
N GLY A 101 7.13 -0.27 -21.24
CA GLY A 101 7.57 0.31 -19.96
C GLY A 101 7.67 1.84 -19.94
N GLY A 102 8.25 2.36 -18.87
CA GLY A 102 8.38 3.79 -18.59
C GLY A 102 7.12 4.47 -18.03
N GLY A 103 6.01 3.75 -17.91
CA GLY A 103 4.84 4.16 -17.13
C GLY A 103 4.32 5.56 -17.49
N VAL A 104 4.10 6.38 -16.45
CA VAL A 104 3.56 7.75 -16.60
C VAL A 104 4.47 8.63 -17.47
N TYR A 105 5.79 8.44 -17.44
CA TYR A 105 6.71 9.20 -18.29
C TYR A 105 6.44 8.97 -19.77
N SER A 106 6.47 7.71 -20.20
CA SER A 106 6.27 7.33 -21.60
C SER A 106 4.91 7.78 -22.12
N PHE A 107 3.87 7.59 -21.31
CA PHE A 107 2.51 7.94 -21.70
C PHE A 107 2.30 9.46 -21.78
N SER A 108 2.73 10.21 -20.77
CA SER A 108 2.64 11.67 -20.79
C SER A 108 3.46 12.29 -21.92
N TYR A 109 4.61 11.71 -22.26
CA TYR A 109 5.41 12.15 -23.40
C TYR A 109 4.67 11.94 -24.72
N LEU A 110 4.10 10.74 -24.91
CA LEU A 110 3.35 10.38 -26.11
C LEU A 110 2.13 11.28 -26.34
N VAL A 111 1.38 11.59 -25.27
CA VAL A 111 0.09 12.29 -25.37
C VAL A 111 0.21 13.81 -25.24
N LEU A 112 1.03 14.29 -24.30
CA LEU A 112 1.08 15.70 -23.89
C LEU A 112 2.42 16.39 -24.22
N GLY A 113 3.38 15.63 -24.75
CA GLY A 113 4.69 16.12 -25.17
C GLY A 113 5.71 16.29 -24.03
N PRO A 114 6.93 16.75 -24.37
CA PRO A 114 8.09 16.69 -23.49
C PRO A 114 7.95 17.50 -22.19
N LYS A 115 7.30 18.68 -22.26
CA LYS A 115 7.19 19.60 -21.11
C LYS A 115 6.35 18.99 -19.98
N ILE A 116 5.19 18.41 -20.32
CA ILE A 116 4.31 17.79 -19.32
C ILE A 116 4.92 16.50 -18.79
N SER A 117 5.57 15.74 -19.66
CA SER A 117 6.29 14.52 -19.26
C SER A 117 7.39 14.80 -18.24
N PHE A 118 8.14 15.90 -18.40
CA PHE A 118 9.12 16.33 -17.41
C PHE A 118 8.49 16.65 -16.05
N ILE A 119 7.36 17.35 -16.02
CA ILE A 119 6.63 17.65 -14.79
C ILE A 119 6.17 16.35 -14.11
N ALA A 120 5.65 15.40 -14.88
CA ALA A 120 5.19 14.11 -14.35
C ALA A 120 6.35 13.29 -13.74
N VAL A 121 7.52 13.28 -14.39
CA VAL A 121 8.71 12.63 -13.81
C VAL A 121 9.18 13.32 -12.54
N ALA A 122 9.23 14.65 -12.55
CA ALA A 122 9.63 15.42 -11.37
C ALA A 122 8.69 15.15 -10.19
N SER A 123 7.36 15.08 -10.42
CA SER A 123 6.41 14.77 -9.35
C SER A 123 6.58 13.37 -8.81
N ILE A 124 6.81 12.35 -9.65
CA ILE A 124 7.03 10.97 -9.22
C ILE A 124 8.33 10.82 -8.42
N ILE A 125 9.39 11.54 -8.76
CA ILE A 125 10.63 11.52 -7.96
C ILE A 125 10.37 12.07 -6.55
N VAL A 126 9.64 13.19 -6.45
CA VAL A 126 9.27 13.75 -5.15
C VAL A 126 8.40 12.78 -4.37
N ASP A 127 7.42 12.16 -5.03
CA ASP A 127 6.54 11.16 -4.44
C ASP A 127 7.33 9.96 -3.88
N TYR A 128 8.24 9.36 -4.67
CA TYR A 128 9.07 8.26 -4.21
C TYR A 128 9.96 8.60 -3.02
N ILE A 129 10.51 9.82 -2.96
CA ILE A 129 11.29 10.28 -1.81
C ILE A 129 10.40 10.41 -0.59
N LEU A 130 9.22 11.03 -0.73
CA LEU A 130 8.27 11.20 0.37
C LEU A 130 7.75 9.85 0.88
N THR A 131 7.44 8.91 -0.01
CA THR A 131 6.97 7.57 0.35
C THR A 131 8.01 6.82 1.17
N ALA A 132 9.29 6.86 0.78
CA ALA A 132 10.36 6.24 1.56
C ALA A 132 10.52 6.90 2.95
N CYS A 133 10.43 8.22 3.03
CA CYS A 133 10.51 8.96 4.29
C CYS A 133 9.32 8.66 5.21
N ILE A 134 8.08 8.78 4.72
CA ILE A 134 6.87 8.58 5.51
C ILE A 134 6.77 7.13 5.98
N SER A 135 7.10 6.16 5.13
CA SER A 135 7.06 4.74 5.49
C SER A 135 8.08 4.39 6.58
N SER A 136 9.30 4.92 6.48
CA SER A 136 10.35 4.66 7.48
C SER A 136 10.06 5.33 8.82
N VAL A 137 9.58 6.57 8.82
CA VAL A 137 9.17 7.28 10.04
C VAL A 137 7.97 6.58 10.70
N SER A 138 6.95 6.22 9.91
CA SER A 138 5.77 5.50 10.42
C SER A 138 6.13 4.15 11.02
N ALA A 139 7.05 3.40 10.42
CA ALA A 139 7.52 2.13 10.95
C ALA A 139 8.17 2.29 12.33
N VAL A 140 8.99 3.32 12.51
CA VAL A 140 9.64 3.61 13.80
C VAL A 140 8.62 4.07 14.84
N ALA A 141 7.72 4.99 14.50
CA ALA A 141 6.68 5.48 15.40
C ALA A 141 5.72 4.36 15.87
N ASN A 142 5.35 3.45 14.97
CA ASN A 142 4.57 2.26 15.33
C ASN A 142 5.35 1.32 16.27
N GLY A 143 6.66 1.17 16.06
CA GLY A 143 7.53 0.36 16.90
C GLY A 143 7.77 0.94 18.30
N THR A 144 7.95 2.26 18.41
CA THR A 144 8.22 2.94 19.69
C THR A 144 7.05 2.90 20.67
N THR A 145 5.85 2.62 20.17
CA THR A 145 4.66 2.35 20.99
C THR A 145 4.84 1.11 21.88
N PHE A 146 5.61 0.12 21.43
CA PHE A 146 5.87 -1.12 22.18
C PHE A 146 7.22 -1.13 22.89
N ILE A 147 8.19 -0.38 22.37
CA ILE A 147 9.57 -0.35 22.86
C ILE A 147 9.96 1.10 23.11
N SER A 148 10.21 1.47 24.36
CA SER A 148 10.71 2.80 24.68
C SER A 148 12.16 2.94 24.20
N LEU A 149 12.38 3.81 23.21
CA LEU A 149 13.70 4.15 22.68
C LEU A 149 14.12 5.55 23.12
N PRO A 150 15.43 5.80 23.33
CA PRO A 150 15.92 7.17 23.51
C PRO A 150 15.59 8.04 22.27
N PRO A 151 15.27 9.34 22.44
CA PRO A 151 14.86 10.21 21.33
C PRO A 151 15.88 10.28 20.17
N PHE A 152 17.17 10.19 20.49
CA PHE A 152 18.23 10.15 19.49
C PHE A 152 18.14 8.91 18.59
N ILE A 153 17.83 7.73 19.15
CA ILE A 153 17.70 6.48 18.39
C ILE A 153 16.44 6.52 17.53
N GLU A 154 15.34 7.04 18.06
CA GLU A 154 14.08 7.21 17.32
C GLU A 154 14.27 8.09 16.07
N THR A 155 15.11 9.12 16.16
CA THR A 155 15.40 10.00 15.02
C THR A 155 16.37 9.36 14.02
N LEU A 156 17.31 8.53 14.48
CA LEU A 156 18.33 7.92 13.62
C LEU A 156 17.83 6.67 12.88
N LEU A 157 16.89 5.93 13.48
CA LEU A 157 16.43 4.64 12.97
C LEU A 157 15.76 4.73 11.57
N PRO A 158 14.95 5.75 11.24
CA PRO A 158 14.41 5.90 9.88
C PRO A 158 15.51 5.99 8.81
N PHE A 159 16.57 6.76 9.08
CA PHE A 159 17.72 6.86 8.18
C PHE A 159 18.43 5.51 8.02
N ALA A 160 18.60 4.76 9.12
CA ALA A 160 19.21 3.43 9.08
C ALA A 160 18.36 2.45 8.24
N ILE A 161 17.03 2.51 8.35
CA ILE A 161 16.10 1.70 7.53
C ILE A 161 16.26 2.05 6.05
N ILE A 162 16.26 3.34 5.69
CA ILE A 162 16.44 3.79 4.31
C ILE A 162 17.77 3.28 3.74
N TRP A 163 18.87 3.46 4.47
CA TRP A 163 20.19 2.99 4.04
C TRP A 163 20.27 1.47 3.93
N PHE A 164 19.61 0.73 4.82
CA PHE A 164 19.52 -0.71 4.76
C PHE A 164 18.80 -1.17 3.48
N ILE A 165 17.63 -0.59 3.18
CA ILE A 165 16.86 -0.90 1.96
C ILE A 165 17.65 -0.49 0.72
N ALA A 166 18.31 0.67 0.73
CA ALA A 166 19.19 1.11 -0.35
C ALA A 166 20.34 0.10 -0.58
N GLY A 167 20.96 -0.41 0.50
CA GLY A 167 21.95 -1.47 0.43
C GLY A 167 21.41 -2.76 -0.20
N LEU A 168 20.21 -3.20 0.19
CA LEU A 168 19.53 -4.35 -0.43
C LEU A 168 19.29 -4.15 -1.93
N ASN A 169 18.91 -2.93 -2.34
CA ASN A 169 18.73 -2.58 -3.75
C ASN A 169 20.05 -2.63 -4.54
N ILE A 170 21.16 -2.19 -3.93
CA ILE A 170 22.49 -2.22 -4.55
C ILE A 170 23.02 -3.66 -4.66
N LEU A 171 22.77 -4.52 -3.67
CA LEU A 171 23.17 -5.94 -3.69
C LEU A 171 22.55 -6.71 -4.86
N GLY A 172 21.33 -6.33 -5.25
CA GLY A 172 20.73 -6.76 -6.48
C GLY A 172 19.31 -7.28 -6.32
N ILE A 173 18.59 -7.23 -7.43
CA ILE A 173 17.14 -7.47 -7.49
C ILE A 173 16.72 -8.86 -7.00
N ARG A 174 17.59 -9.86 -7.13
CA ARG A 174 17.33 -11.22 -6.65
C ARG A 174 17.25 -11.30 -5.13
N GLU A 175 18.17 -10.63 -4.43
CA GLU A 175 18.20 -10.67 -2.97
C GLU A 175 17.13 -9.76 -2.37
N ASN A 176 16.85 -8.61 -3.00
CA ASN A 176 15.68 -7.79 -2.68
C ASN A 176 14.40 -8.63 -2.78
N ALA A 177 14.16 -9.31 -3.91
CA ALA A 177 12.95 -10.11 -4.12
C ALA A 177 12.75 -11.18 -3.04
N ARG A 178 13.84 -11.84 -2.60
CA ARG A 178 13.79 -12.84 -1.51
C ARG A 178 13.47 -12.22 -0.16
N PHE A 179 14.11 -11.10 0.15
CA PHE A 179 13.86 -10.37 1.39
C PHE A 179 12.41 -9.90 1.46
N THR A 180 11.94 -9.22 0.40
CA THR A 180 10.56 -8.73 0.28
C THR A 180 9.54 -9.87 0.36
N PHE A 181 9.80 -11.02 -0.28
CA PHE A 181 8.93 -12.19 -0.17
C PHE A 181 8.86 -12.74 1.27
N SER A 182 9.96 -12.69 2.01
CA SER A 182 9.99 -13.14 3.41
C SER A 182 9.17 -12.22 4.31
N VAL A 183 9.29 -10.89 4.11
CA VAL A 183 8.46 -9.89 4.81
C VAL A 183 6.98 -10.07 4.46
N PHE A 184 6.68 -10.28 3.18
CA PHE A 184 5.32 -10.53 2.69
C PHE A 184 4.67 -11.74 3.40
N ILE A 185 5.39 -12.85 3.58
CA ILE A 185 4.86 -14.01 4.29
C ILE A 185 4.43 -13.62 5.70
N VAL A 186 5.31 -12.98 6.46
CA VAL A 186 5.01 -12.54 7.84
C VAL A 186 3.81 -11.59 7.86
N ALA A 187 3.78 -10.63 6.93
CA ALA A 187 2.71 -9.66 6.83
C ALA A 187 1.35 -10.31 6.55
N ILE A 188 1.29 -11.29 5.63
CA ILE A 188 0.07 -12.05 5.33
C ILE A 188 -0.41 -12.87 6.55
N PHE A 189 0.51 -13.49 7.28
CA PHE A 189 0.16 -14.17 8.54
C PHE A 189 -0.49 -13.21 9.52
N ILE A 190 0.13 -12.06 9.77
CA ILE A 190 -0.39 -11.07 10.72
C ILE A 190 -1.75 -10.55 10.27
N VAL A 191 -1.86 -10.09 9.03
CA VAL A 191 -3.09 -9.43 8.55
C VAL A 191 -4.27 -10.39 8.44
N LEU A 192 -4.07 -11.62 7.96
CA LEU A 192 -5.17 -12.58 7.91
C LEU A 192 -5.63 -13.01 9.31
N ASN A 193 -4.72 -13.12 10.28
CA ASN A 193 -5.11 -13.36 11.67
C ASN A 193 -5.87 -12.16 12.27
N LEU A 194 -5.42 -10.93 12.03
CA LEU A 194 -6.10 -9.72 12.48
C LEU A 194 -7.50 -9.60 11.88
N ILE A 195 -7.66 -9.85 10.57
CA ILE A 195 -8.97 -9.85 9.89
C ILE A 195 -9.88 -10.92 10.52
N THR A 196 -9.38 -12.14 10.69
CA THR A 196 -10.15 -13.25 11.29
C THR A 196 -10.58 -12.92 12.71
N LEU A 197 -9.66 -12.39 13.54
CA LEU A 197 -9.97 -11.95 14.89
C LEU A 197 -10.98 -10.79 14.90
N GLY A 198 -10.86 -9.85 13.98
CA GLY A 198 -11.80 -8.74 13.80
C GLY A 198 -13.22 -9.22 13.56
N PHE A 199 -13.41 -10.26 12.73
CA PHE A 199 -14.73 -10.87 12.53
C PHE A 199 -15.28 -11.55 13.79
N PHE A 200 -14.44 -12.29 14.53
CA PHE A 200 -14.90 -12.97 15.75
C PHE A 200 -15.19 -12.03 16.92
N HIS A 201 -14.53 -10.88 16.97
CA HIS A 201 -14.72 -9.85 18.00
C HIS A 201 -15.63 -8.71 17.55
N PHE A 202 -16.31 -8.86 16.41
CA PHE A 202 -17.23 -7.85 15.91
C PHE A 202 -18.43 -7.72 16.86
N THR A 203 -18.63 -6.53 17.42
CA THR A 203 -19.75 -6.24 18.33
C THR A 203 -20.76 -5.28 17.68
N PRO A 204 -22.00 -5.19 18.21
CA PRO A 204 -22.98 -4.22 17.73
C PRO A 204 -22.49 -2.76 17.76
N GLN A 205 -21.63 -2.41 18.72
CA GLN A 205 -21.03 -1.08 18.81
C GLN A 205 -20.17 -0.75 17.57
N ASN A 206 -19.48 -1.73 16.98
CA ASN A 206 -18.74 -1.51 15.73
C ASN A 206 -19.68 -1.12 14.59
N LEU A 207 -20.87 -1.74 14.53
CA LEU A 207 -21.89 -1.41 13.54
C LEU A 207 -22.42 0.02 13.72
N GLU A 208 -22.61 0.45 14.98
CA GLU A 208 -23.03 1.82 15.29
C GLU A 208 -21.99 2.84 14.85
N VAL A 209 -20.69 2.58 15.07
CA VAL A 209 -19.60 3.46 14.61
C VAL A 209 -19.56 3.55 13.08
N ILE A 210 -19.75 2.43 12.38
CA ILE A 210 -19.81 2.42 10.91
C ILE A 210 -21.00 3.24 10.44
N LYS A 211 -22.20 3.02 11.00
CA LYS A 211 -23.40 3.80 10.64
C LYS A 211 -23.19 5.29 10.89
N ALA A 212 -22.68 5.66 12.07
CA ALA A 212 -22.37 7.04 12.41
C ALA A 212 -21.37 7.68 11.42
N SER A 213 -20.40 6.93 10.89
CA SER A 213 -19.53 7.45 9.83
C SER A 213 -20.31 7.82 8.57
N PHE A 214 -21.26 6.98 8.14
CA PHE A 214 -22.07 7.24 6.94
C PHE A 214 -23.04 8.40 7.18
N ASP A 215 -23.71 8.41 8.33
CA ASP A 215 -24.68 9.46 8.68
C ASP A 215 -23.99 10.83 8.78
N ASN A 216 -22.80 10.89 9.38
CA ASN A 216 -22.03 12.13 9.47
C ASN A 216 -21.64 12.68 8.09
N VAL A 217 -21.19 11.81 7.16
CA VAL A 217 -20.85 12.24 5.80
C VAL A 217 -22.11 12.65 5.04
N TYR A 218 -23.20 11.90 5.16
CA TYR A 218 -24.46 12.25 4.52
C TYR A 218 -24.94 13.63 4.97
N ARG A 219 -24.90 13.90 6.27
CA ARG A 219 -25.27 15.18 6.85
C ARG A 219 -24.46 16.34 6.28
N ASP A 220 -23.13 16.23 6.25
CA ASP A 220 -22.25 17.28 5.70
C ASP A 220 -22.49 17.53 4.20
N LEU A 221 -23.01 16.54 3.47
CA LEU A 221 -23.30 16.65 2.04
C LEU A 221 -24.68 17.27 1.78
N THR A 222 -25.65 17.11 2.68
CA THR A 222 -27.05 17.51 2.45
C THR A 222 -27.49 18.75 3.22
N GLU A 223 -26.97 18.96 4.43
CA GLU A 223 -27.46 20.02 5.33
C GLU A 223 -26.68 21.33 5.20
N ASP A 224 -25.44 21.27 4.70
CA ASP A 224 -24.56 22.42 4.55
C ASP A 224 -24.56 23.00 3.11
N ASN A 225 -23.85 24.11 2.94
CA ASN A 225 -23.68 24.75 1.63
C ASN A 225 -22.85 23.89 0.67
N LEU A 226 -23.03 24.07 -0.65
CA LEU A 226 -22.30 23.36 -1.70
C LEU A 226 -20.77 23.37 -1.50
N PHE A 227 -20.21 24.50 -1.05
CA PHE A 227 -18.78 24.62 -0.76
C PHE A 227 -18.33 23.67 0.36
N HIS A 228 -19.14 23.48 1.39
CA HIS A 228 -18.85 22.55 2.46
C HIS A 228 -18.92 21.10 1.96
N ALA A 229 -19.94 20.76 1.18
CA ALA A 229 -20.05 19.44 0.56
C ALA A 229 -18.83 19.12 -0.32
N MET A 230 -18.39 20.06 -1.17
CA MET A 230 -17.18 19.91 -1.99
C MET A 230 -15.92 19.76 -1.13
N TYR A 231 -15.79 20.56 -0.07
CA TYR A 231 -14.68 20.46 0.87
C TYR A 231 -14.65 19.10 1.56
N THR A 232 -15.79 18.60 2.05
CA THR A 232 -15.90 17.30 2.72
C THR A 232 -15.48 16.16 1.81
N VAL A 233 -15.90 16.17 0.54
CA VAL A 233 -15.43 15.17 -0.43
C VAL A 233 -13.94 15.31 -0.71
N ALA A 234 -13.45 16.52 -0.96
CA ALA A 234 -12.04 16.75 -1.29
C ALA A 234 -11.11 16.39 -0.12
N ALA A 235 -11.43 16.83 1.09
CA ALA A 235 -10.69 16.52 2.31
C ALA A 235 -10.80 15.04 2.66
N GLY A 236 -11.99 14.44 2.50
CA GLY A 236 -12.22 13.03 2.77
C GLY A 236 -11.42 12.11 1.87
N VAL A 237 -11.53 12.31 0.55
CA VAL A 237 -10.75 11.55 -0.44
C VAL A 237 -9.26 11.82 -0.28
N GLY A 238 -8.86 13.09 -0.17
CA GLY A 238 -7.45 13.48 -0.03
C GLY A 238 -6.78 12.90 1.22
N SER A 239 -7.51 12.79 2.34
CA SER A 239 -6.97 12.20 3.57
C SER A 239 -6.85 10.67 3.49
N CYS A 240 -7.66 10.02 2.66
CA CYS A 240 -7.69 8.55 2.55
C CYS A 240 -6.96 8.02 1.33
N ILE A 241 -6.52 8.88 0.39
CA ILE A 241 -5.91 8.42 -0.86
C ILE A 241 -4.60 7.68 -0.60
N LEU A 242 -3.85 8.08 0.42
CA LEU A 242 -2.62 7.42 0.83
C LEU A 242 -2.82 5.98 1.31
N ALA A 243 -4.06 5.55 1.59
CA ALA A 243 -4.36 4.17 1.96
C ALA A 243 -4.39 3.21 0.75
N TYR A 244 -4.19 3.72 -0.47
CA TYR A 244 -4.24 3.01 -1.75
C TYR A 244 -3.12 3.46 -2.68
#